data_AF-A0A259RDE5-F1
#
_entry.id   AF-A0A259RDE5-F1
#
_cell.length_a   1.000
_cell.length_b   1.000
_cell.length_c   1.000
_cell.angle_alpha   90.00
_cell.angle_beta   90.00
_cell.angle_gamma   90.00
#
_symmetry.space_group_name_H-M   'P 1'
#
loop_
_entity.id
_entity.type
_entity.pdbx_description
1 polymer ?
#
loop_
_entity_poly.entity_id
_entity_poly.type
_entity_poly.pdbx_seq_one_letter_code
_entity_poly.pdbx_strand_id
1 'polypeptide(L)' 'MNSADLPAGSIAIVPEGALREVRSTCPYCGVGCGVLIKTEGGRITGVRG' A
#
# COMPACT_ATOMS: atom_id res chain seq x y z
N MET A 1 4.55 26.82 -18.78
CA MET A 1 4.90 25.39 -18.64
C MET A 1 5.34 25.15 -17.20
N ASN A 2 4.41 24.88 -16.28
CA ASN A 2 4.73 24.61 -14.87
C ASN A 2 4.24 23.22 -14.48
N SER A 3 4.84 22.61 -13.46
CA SER A 3 4.61 21.22 -13.02
C SER A 3 3.16 20.87 -12.63
N ALA A 4 2.26 21.84 -12.57
CA ALA A 4 0.83 21.62 -12.30
C ALA A 4 0.03 21.17 -13.54
N ASP A 5 0.58 21.30 -14.75
CA ASP A 5 -0.04 20.93 -16.03
C ASP A 5 0.20 19.46 -16.44
N LEU A 6 0.71 18.61 -15.53
CA LEU A 6 0.91 17.20 -15.82
C LEU A 6 -0.47 16.49 -15.92
N PRO A 7 -0.82 15.88 -17.07
CA PRO A 7 -2.10 15.18 -17.22
C PRO A 7 -2.14 13.95 -16.30
N ALA A 8 -3.34 13.52 -15.93
CA ALA A 8 -3.61 12.35 -15.10
C ALA A 8 -2.91 11.08 -15.65
N GLY A 9 -1.69 10.88 -15.19
CA GLY A 9 -0.75 9.80 -15.48
C GLY A 9 0.44 9.91 -14.53
N SER A 10 0.23 10.51 -13.36
CA SER A 10 1.27 10.75 -12.37
C SER A 10 1.68 9.43 -11.73
N ILE A 11 2.89 8.98 -12.06
CA ILE A 11 3.61 8.08 -11.16
C ILE A 11 3.69 8.83 -9.83
N ALA A 12 2.93 8.37 -8.83
CA ALA A 12 3.03 8.95 -7.50
C ALA A 12 4.39 8.52 -6.95
N ILE A 13 5.34 9.46 -6.86
CA ILE A 13 6.60 9.25 -6.16
C ILE A 13 6.25 9.21 -4.68
N VAL A 14 6.03 8.01 -4.16
CA VAL A 14 5.70 7.82 -2.76
C VAL A 14 7.00 7.80 -1.97
N PRO A 15 7.15 8.60 -0.89
CA PRO A 15 8.40 8.67 -0.16
C PRO A 15 8.81 7.30 0.42
N GLU A 16 10.12 7.02 0.38
CA GLU A 16 10.76 5.89 1.04
C GLU A 16 10.64 6.07 2.56
N GLY A 17 9.55 5.54 3.12
CA GLY A 17 9.19 5.74 4.53
C GLY A 17 7.68 5.91 4.76
N ALA A 18 6.88 6.04 3.70
CA ALA A 18 5.43 6.11 3.84
C ALA A 18 4.87 4.87 4.53
N LEU A 19 4.01 5.10 5.53
CA LEU A 19 3.18 4.07 6.15
C LEU A 19 2.05 3.71 5.18
N ARG A 20 1.93 2.43 4.84
CA ARG A 20 0.93 1.92 3.89
C ARG A 20 0.18 0.74 4.47
N GLU A 21 -1.06 0.58 4.05
CA GLU A 21 -1.87 -0.61 4.32
C GLU A 21 -2.14 -1.37 3.03
N VAL A 22 -1.80 -2.66 3.03
CA VAL A 22 -1.97 -3.57 1.91
C VAL A 22 -3.03 -4.59 2.29
N ARG A 23 -4.07 -4.71 1.47
CA ARG A 23 -5.05 -5.79 1.59
C ARG A 23 -4.45 -7.06 1.03
N SER A 24 -4.56 -8.14 1.79
CA SER A 24 -4.17 -9.47 1.36
C SER A 24 -5.30 -10.46 1.68
N THR A 25 -5.25 -11.63 1.06
CA THR A 25 -6.13 -12.75 1.43
C THR A 25 -5.57 -13.43 2.67
N CYS A 26 -6.43 -13.77 3.63
CA CYS A 26 -6.03 -14.57 4.78
C CYS A 26 -5.57 -15.96 4.29
N PRO A 27 -4.27 -16.32 4.46
CA PRO A 27 -3.75 -17.58 3.96
C PRO A 27 -4.31 -18.79 4.72
N TYR A 28 -4.87 -18.58 5.91
CA TYR A 28 -5.46 -19.63 6.73
C TYR A 28 -6.90 -19.95 6.35
N CYS A 29 -7.71 -18.93 6.12
CA CYS A 29 -9.13 -19.14 5.82
C CYS A 29 -9.35 -19.51 4.36
N GLY A 30 -8.57 -18.95 3.42
CA GLY A 30 -8.70 -19.20 1.98
C GLY A 30 -10.02 -18.75 1.32
N VAL A 31 -11.06 -18.48 2.11
CA VAL A 31 -12.42 -18.11 1.65
C VAL A 31 -12.66 -16.60 1.57
N GLY A 32 -11.62 -15.79 1.74
CA GLY A 32 -11.69 -14.35 1.51
C GLY A 32 -11.95 -13.47 2.74
N CYS A 33 -11.78 -13.98 3.97
CA CYS A 33 -11.87 -13.16 5.20
C CYS A 33 -10.92 -11.95 5.19
N GLY A 34 -9.85 -11.99 4.37
CA GLY A 34 -8.89 -10.91 4.20
C GLY A 34 -7.99 -10.68 5.42
N VAL A 35 -6.87 -10.01 5.21
CA VAL A 35 -6.05 -9.39 6.27
C VAL A 35 -5.51 -8.05 5.76
N LEU A 36 -5.25 -7.13 6.68
CA LEU A 36 -4.55 -5.87 6.43
C LEU A 36 -3.12 -5.97 6.93
N ILE A 37 -2.18 -5.70 6.02
CA ILE A 37 -0.75 -5.69 6.27
C ILE A 37 -0.30 -4.23 6.32
N LYS A 38 0.24 -3.83 7.46
CA LYS A 38 0.87 -2.51 7.64
C LYS A 38 2.33 -2.61 7.20
N THR A 39 2.75 -1.68 6.35
CA THR A 39 4.15 -1.56 5.90
C THR A 39 4.68 -0.16 6.13
N GLU A 40 5.98 -0.05 6.39
CA GLU A 40 6.72 1.19 6.55
C GLU A 40 8.10 1.01 5.92
N GLY A 41 8.51 1.92 5.03
CA GLY A 41 9.81 1.80 4.34
C GLY A 41 10.00 0.47 3.60
N GLY A 42 8.92 -0.13 3.07
CA GLY A 42 8.96 -1.43 2.39
C GLY A 42 9.06 -2.66 3.30
N ARG A 43 9.04 -2.48 4.63
CA ARG A 43 9.03 -3.57 5.60
C ARG A 43 7.64 -3.75 6.19
N ILE A 44 7.25 -4.99 6.47
CA ILE A 44 6.03 -5.28 7.21
C ILE A 44 6.24 -4.95 8.68
N THR A 45 5.36 -4.13 9.26
CA THR A 45 5.41 -3.71 10.66
C THR A 45 4.21 -4.19 11.46
N GLY A 46 3.17 -4.71 10.81
CA GLY A 46 2.03 -5.31 11.47
C GLY A 46 1.13 -6.08 10.52
N VAL A 47 0.41 -7.05 11.06
CA VAL A 47 -0.62 -7.81 10.35
C VAL A 47 -1.83 -7.87 11.26
N ARG A 48 -3.00 -7.57 10.72
CA ARG A 48 -4.28 -7.72 11.42
C ARG A 48 -5.33 -8.26 10.46
N GLY A 49 -6.12 -9.21 10.92
CA GLY A 49 -7.22 -9.83 10.19
C GLY A 49 -8.47 -9.77 11.04
#